data_AF-D7U715-F1
#
_entry.id   AF-D7U715-F1
#
_cell.length_a   1.000
_cell.length_b   1.000
_cell.length_c   1.000
_cell.angle_alpha   90.00
_cell.angle_beta   90.00
_cell.angle_gamma   90.00
#
_symmetry.space_group_name_H-M   'P 1'
#
loop_
_entity.id
_entity.type
_entity.pdbx_description
1 polymer ?
#
loop_
_entity_poly.entity_id
_entity_poly.type
_entity_poly.pdbx_seq_one_letter_code
_entity_poly.pdbx_strand_id
1 'polypeptide(L)'
;MALIPPSLGSLQLNAPFSSFLSPKHTIFTSPHGHGFGCVCLHKTWRRPPSMFLTNKPVIKDGVLSINGKDTLTGVPDNVVVTPLSNSSAFVGATSTLPDSRHVFRLGLIQDIRLLCLFRFKLWWMIPRMGNSGQDIPIETQMLLLEAKEEPDGPASYILFLPVLDGEFRSSLQGNQSNELELCVESGDPAIVTSRSLKAVFVNCGDNPFDLMNQSMKTLEKHLGTFSHRETKQMPGMLDWFGWCTWDAFYHGVNPQGIRDGLKSLSEGGTPAKFLIIDDGWQDTTNEFQKEGEPFIEGSQFGARLVSIKENNKFRETANEDLNEAPSGLKDFVSDIKSTFGLKYDL
;
A
#
# COMPACT_ATOMS: atom_id res chain seq x y z
N MET A 1 19.92 -8.71 -9.85
CA MET A 1 20.08 -9.78 -8.84
C MET A 1 18.86 -9.70 -7.93
N ALA A 2 17.85 -10.56 -8.19
CA ALA A 2 16.58 -10.49 -7.45
C ALA A 2 16.78 -10.95 -6.01
N LEU A 3 16.30 -10.16 -5.05
CA LEU A 3 16.36 -10.46 -3.63
C LEU A 3 15.49 -11.70 -3.33
N ILE A 4 16.13 -12.77 -2.89
CA ILE A 4 15.48 -13.94 -2.30
C ILE A 4 14.89 -13.48 -0.95
N PRO A 5 13.59 -13.70 -0.67
CA PRO A 5 13.01 -13.35 0.63
C PRO A 5 13.65 -14.21 1.73
N PRO A 6 13.81 -13.69 2.96
CA PRO A 6 14.38 -14.44 4.06
C PRO A 6 13.49 -15.65 4.41
N SER A 7 14.14 -16.75 4.80
CA SER A 7 13.48 -18.00 5.19
C SER A 7 12.57 -17.81 6.40
N LEU A 8 11.44 -18.55 6.41
CA LEU A 8 10.49 -18.59 7.53
C LEU A 8 11.15 -19.21 8.78
N GLY A 9 11.77 -18.36 9.60
CA GLY A 9 11.88 -18.61 11.03
C GLY A 9 10.51 -18.40 11.68
N SER A 10 10.03 -19.40 12.40
CA SER A 10 8.74 -19.44 13.10
C SER A 10 8.31 -18.10 13.74
N LEU A 11 7.30 -17.46 13.16
CA LEU A 11 6.52 -16.40 13.82
C LEU A 11 5.73 -17.04 14.98
N GLN A 12 6.30 -17.01 16.19
CA GLN A 12 5.51 -17.21 17.40
C GLN A 12 4.62 -15.98 17.59
N LEU A 13 3.35 -16.10 17.21
CA LEU A 13 2.28 -15.18 17.59
C LEU A 13 1.97 -15.38 19.09
N ASN A 14 2.82 -14.84 19.96
CA ASN A 14 2.52 -14.70 21.38
C ASN A 14 2.47 -13.20 21.73
N ALA A 15 1.31 -12.59 21.56
CA ALA A 15 0.98 -11.33 22.21
C ALA A 15 -0.46 -11.40 22.74
N PRO A 16 -0.70 -11.11 24.04
CA PRO A 16 -2.03 -11.18 24.62
C PRO A 16 -2.90 -10.04 24.07
N PHE A 17 -4.10 -10.39 23.60
CA PHE A 17 -5.14 -9.43 23.24
C PHE A 17 -5.44 -8.51 24.43
N SER A 18 -5.11 -7.22 24.32
CA SER A 18 -5.70 -6.22 25.20
C SER A 18 -7.06 -5.81 24.63
N SER A 19 -8.09 -5.99 25.44
CA SER A 19 -9.48 -5.67 25.09
C SER A 19 -9.71 -4.16 25.17
N PHE A 20 -9.86 -3.52 24.01
CA PHE A 20 -10.40 -2.17 23.93
C PHE A 20 -11.93 -2.20 24.14
N LEU A 21 -12.36 -1.95 25.37
CA LEU A 21 -13.76 -1.66 25.68
C LEU A 21 -14.06 -0.19 25.36
N SER A 22 -15.09 0.05 24.55
CA SER A 22 -15.63 1.38 24.25
C SER A 22 -16.20 2.08 25.50
N PRO A 23 -16.08 3.42 25.63
CA PRO A 23 -16.82 4.15 26.66
C PRO A 23 -18.30 4.25 26.28
N LYS A 24 -19.15 3.91 27.25
CA LYS A 24 -20.62 4.05 27.17
C LYS A 24 -21.00 5.52 27.00
N HIS A 25 -21.85 5.82 26.02
CA HIS A 25 -22.55 7.10 25.92
C HIS A 25 -23.57 7.22 27.06
N THR A 26 -23.33 8.14 28.00
CA THR A 26 -24.33 8.53 29.00
C THR A 26 -25.14 9.68 28.43
N ILE A 27 -26.42 9.41 28.12
CA ILE A 27 -27.41 10.42 27.72
C ILE A 27 -27.86 11.14 29.01
N PHE A 28 -27.52 12.42 29.14
CA PHE A 28 -28.11 13.29 30.16
C PHE A 28 -29.32 14.01 29.55
N THR A 29 -30.51 13.71 30.08
CA THR A 29 -31.71 14.53 29.91
C THR A 29 -31.71 15.61 31.00
N SER A 30 -32.08 16.85 30.64
CA SER A 30 -32.31 17.95 31.60
C SER A 30 -33.72 18.50 31.43
N PRO A 31 -34.50 18.70 32.51
CA PRO A 31 -35.78 19.37 32.45
C PRO A 31 -35.67 20.88 32.73
N HIS A 32 -36.73 21.59 32.35
CA HIS A 32 -36.86 23.05 32.28
C HIS A 32 -36.61 23.85 33.57
N GLY A 33 -36.20 25.11 33.36
CA GLY A 33 -36.90 26.28 33.91
C GLY A 33 -36.29 26.97 35.15
N HIS A 34 -35.67 28.14 34.94
CA HIS A 34 -36.09 29.45 35.47
C HIS A 34 -34.95 30.47 35.36
N GLY A 35 -35.29 31.67 34.87
CA GLY A 35 -34.36 32.75 34.62
C GLY A 35 -33.99 33.56 35.85
N PHE A 36 -32.80 34.16 35.79
CA PHE A 36 -32.47 35.41 36.45
C PHE A 36 -31.49 36.18 35.57
N GLY A 37 -31.77 37.47 35.34
CA GLY A 37 -30.95 38.36 34.55
C GLY A 37 -29.65 38.72 35.27
N CYS A 38 -28.55 38.79 34.51
CA CYS A 38 -27.32 39.41 34.93
C CYS A 38 -26.71 40.20 33.76
N VAL A 39 -26.35 41.43 34.06
CA VAL A 39 -25.88 42.47 33.14
C VAL A 39 -24.54 42.07 32.54
N CYS A 40 -24.47 41.85 31.22
CA CYS A 40 -23.20 41.64 30.51
C CYS A 40 -22.51 42.98 30.25
N LEU A 41 -21.46 43.27 31.04
CA LEU A 41 -20.43 44.23 30.65
C LEU A 41 -19.66 43.68 29.45
N HIS A 42 -19.76 44.32 28.29
CA HIS A 42 -18.89 44.05 27.14
C HIS A 42 -17.46 44.52 27.43
N LYS A 43 -16.63 43.63 28.00
CA LYS A 43 -15.17 43.77 27.91
C LYS A 43 -14.69 43.09 26.64
N THR A 44 -14.43 43.89 25.61
CA THR A 44 -13.72 43.45 24.41
C THR A 44 -12.29 43.09 24.79
N TRP A 45 -12.03 41.81 25.03
CA TRP A 45 -10.67 41.28 25.05
C TRP A 45 -10.18 41.17 23.60
N ARG A 46 -9.37 42.14 23.17
CA ARG A 46 -8.55 41.96 21.97
C ARG A 46 -7.54 40.85 22.29
N ARG A 47 -7.72 39.67 21.70
CA ARG A 47 -6.67 38.66 21.64
C ARG A 47 -5.46 39.31 20.95
N PRO A 48 -4.24 39.21 21.51
CA PRO A 48 -3.05 39.61 20.77
C PRO A 48 -2.96 38.73 19.52
N PRO A 49 -2.45 39.24 18.39
CA PRO A 49 -2.23 38.42 17.21
C PRO A 49 -1.30 37.28 17.60
N SER A 50 -1.78 36.04 17.50
CA SER A 50 -0.91 34.87 17.49
C SER A 50 0.08 35.09 16.35
N MET A 51 1.35 35.30 16.69
CA MET A 51 2.42 35.15 15.71
C MET A 51 2.42 33.67 15.31
N PHE A 52 1.73 33.34 14.23
CA PHE A 52 1.93 32.06 13.57
C PHE A 52 3.33 32.13 12.95
N LEU A 53 4.36 31.68 13.70
CA LEU A 53 5.61 31.29 13.08
C LEU A 53 5.26 30.22 12.04
N THR A 54 5.57 30.52 10.77
CA THR A 54 5.40 29.57 9.68
C THR A 54 6.44 28.48 9.85
N ASN A 55 6.07 27.37 10.49
CA ASN A 55 6.95 26.22 10.74
C ASN A 55 7.03 25.32 9.50
N LYS A 56 7.52 25.86 8.38
CA LYS A 56 7.74 25.07 7.17
C LYS A 56 8.68 23.88 7.47
N PRO A 57 8.45 22.72 6.84
CA PRO A 57 9.40 21.60 6.90
C PRO A 57 10.83 22.05 6.61
N VAL A 58 11.77 21.64 7.45
CA VAL A 58 13.16 22.11 7.35
C VAL A 58 14.11 21.10 7.97
N ILE A 59 15.35 21.06 7.46
CA ILE A 59 16.49 20.45 8.15
C ILE A 59 17.30 21.58 8.78
N LYS A 60 17.51 21.51 10.09
CA LYS A 60 18.37 22.45 10.81
C LYS A 60 19.19 21.68 11.84
N ASP A 61 20.50 21.94 11.89
CA ASP A 61 21.42 21.33 12.85
C ASP A 61 21.32 19.78 12.89
N GLY A 62 21.14 19.16 11.72
CA GLY A 62 20.99 17.70 11.58
C GLY A 62 19.64 17.15 12.05
N VAL A 63 18.62 17.99 12.23
CA VAL A 63 17.26 17.60 12.66
C VAL A 63 16.26 17.95 11.57
N LEU A 64 15.45 16.97 11.16
CA LEU A 64 14.28 17.18 10.31
C LEU A 64 13.08 17.50 11.18
N SER A 65 12.49 18.68 10.98
CA SER A 65 11.27 19.10 11.68
C SER A 65 10.14 19.33 10.69
N ILE A 66 8.95 18.81 10.98
CA ILE A 66 7.73 18.97 10.17
C ILE A 66 6.67 19.68 11.03
N ASN A 67 6.17 20.83 10.57
CA ASN A 67 5.25 21.66 11.34
C ASN A 67 5.79 22.02 12.75
N GLY A 68 7.11 22.15 12.89
CA GLY A 68 7.79 22.47 14.15
C GLY A 68 8.01 21.27 15.08
N LYS A 69 7.68 20.04 14.64
CA LYS A 69 7.88 18.81 15.39
C LYS A 69 9.11 18.08 14.87
N ASP A 70 10.09 17.87 15.74
CA ASP A 70 11.29 17.11 15.41
C ASP A 70 10.91 15.65 15.11
N THR A 71 11.37 15.17 13.97
CA THR A 71 10.93 13.90 13.39
C THR A 71 12.07 12.91 13.23
N LEU A 72 13.21 13.38 12.68
CA LEU A 72 14.43 12.60 12.52
C LEU A 72 15.61 13.41 13.05
N THR A 73 16.53 12.75 13.74
CA THR A 73 17.80 13.36 14.20
C THR A 73 18.99 12.74 13.47
N GLY A 74 20.14 13.41 13.47
CA GLY A 74 21.33 12.92 12.75
C GLY A 74 21.08 12.79 11.24
N VAL A 75 20.30 13.72 10.68
CA VAL A 75 19.99 13.81 9.25
C VAL A 75 21.25 14.20 8.47
N PRO A 76 21.72 13.39 7.52
CA PRO A 76 22.91 13.70 6.72
C PRO A 76 22.73 14.90 5.78
N ASP A 77 23.84 15.57 5.41
CA ASP A 77 23.86 16.77 4.55
C ASP A 77 23.33 16.52 3.13
N ASN A 78 23.36 15.28 2.65
CA ASN A 78 22.88 14.92 1.32
C ASN A 78 21.36 14.66 1.27
N VAL A 79 20.65 14.76 2.40
CA VAL A 79 19.19 14.71 2.45
C VAL A 79 18.61 16.06 2.05
N VAL A 80 17.64 16.04 1.15
CA VAL A 80 17.00 17.23 0.60
C VAL A 80 15.53 17.25 1.03
N VAL A 81 15.09 18.40 1.56
CA VAL A 81 13.68 18.64 1.88
C VAL A 81 13.15 19.75 0.99
N THR A 82 12.05 19.47 0.30
CA THR A 82 11.35 20.42 -0.57
C THR A 82 9.96 20.70 0.03
N PRO A 83 9.77 21.80 0.77
CA PRO A 83 8.49 22.15 1.36
C PRO A 83 7.40 22.39 0.31
N LEU A 84 6.21 21.84 0.55
CA LEU A 84 5.01 22.07 -0.25
C LEU A 84 4.01 22.96 0.48
N SER A 85 3.91 22.80 1.79
CA SER A 85 3.07 23.60 2.68
C SER A 85 3.77 23.77 4.04
N ASN A 86 3.07 24.28 5.04
CA ASN A 86 3.59 24.34 6.41
C ASN A 86 3.64 22.95 7.08
N SER A 87 2.82 21.99 6.62
CA SER A 87 2.76 20.64 7.22
C SER A 87 3.33 19.56 6.33
N SER A 88 3.62 19.84 5.06
CA SER A 88 4.03 18.83 4.08
C SER A 88 5.23 19.21 3.23
N ALA A 89 6.00 18.20 2.87
CA ALA A 89 7.19 18.33 2.04
C ALA A 89 7.46 17.03 1.26
N PHE A 90 8.28 17.13 0.23
CA PHE A 90 9.03 15.99 -0.25
C PHE A 90 10.37 15.89 0.47
N VAL A 91 10.78 14.66 0.76
CA VAL A 91 12.08 14.30 1.30
C VAL A 91 12.75 13.37 0.30
N GLY A 92 14.01 13.63 0.03
CA GLY A 92 14.83 12.87 -0.91
C GLY A 92 16.31 12.95 -0.54
N ALA A 93 17.17 12.46 -1.41
CA ALA A 93 18.62 12.52 -1.20
C ALA A 93 19.39 12.53 -2.52
N THR A 94 20.67 12.90 -2.43
CA THR A 94 21.63 12.89 -3.53
C THR A 94 22.81 11.97 -3.25
N SER A 95 23.36 11.39 -4.31
CA SER A 95 24.58 10.59 -4.33
C SER A 95 25.62 11.25 -5.25
N THR A 96 26.90 10.99 -5.00
CA THR A 96 27.98 11.43 -5.89
C THR A 96 28.09 10.57 -7.15
N LEU A 97 27.62 9.32 -7.09
CA LEU A 97 27.68 8.36 -8.19
C LEU A 97 26.27 8.00 -8.66
N PRO A 98 26.05 7.85 -9.99
CA PRO A 98 24.80 7.31 -10.50
C PRO A 98 24.72 5.81 -10.26
N ASP A 99 23.53 5.33 -9.89
CA ASP A 99 23.21 3.91 -9.77
C ASP A 99 21.72 3.69 -10.07
N SER A 100 21.38 2.47 -10.46
CA SER A 100 20.02 1.93 -10.59
C SER A 100 19.37 1.66 -9.24
N ARG A 101 20.19 1.55 -8.17
CA ARG A 101 19.73 1.36 -6.80
C ARG A 101 20.55 2.16 -5.79
N HIS A 102 19.87 2.95 -4.97
CA HIS A 102 20.45 3.67 -3.83
C HIS A 102 19.81 3.26 -2.52
N VAL A 103 20.59 3.28 -1.44
CA VAL A 103 20.09 3.24 -0.06
C VAL A 103 20.67 4.46 0.65
N PHE A 104 19.80 5.42 0.96
CA PHE A 104 20.17 6.66 1.63
C PHE A 104 19.75 6.62 3.09
N ARG A 105 20.67 6.96 3.99
CA ARG A 105 20.32 7.26 5.39
C ARG A 105 19.54 8.57 5.45
N LEU A 106 18.36 8.56 6.07
CA LEU A 106 17.55 9.75 6.30
C LEU A 106 17.74 10.37 7.69
N GLY A 107 18.10 9.56 8.68
CA GLY A 107 18.25 9.99 10.07
C GLY A 107 17.89 8.88 11.04
N LEU A 108 17.82 9.20 12.33
CA LEU A 108 17.52 8.28 13.42
C LEU A 108 16.05 8.37 13.84
N ILE A 109 15.47 7.23 14.18
CA ILE A 109 14.18 7.12 14.87
C ILE A 109 14.43 6.37 16.18
N GLN A 110 14.23 7.03 17.32
CA GLN A 110 14.46 6.46 18.63
C GLN A 110 13.37 6.95 19.59
N ASP A 111 12.82 6.03 20.38
CA ASP A 111 11.80 6.32 21.41
C ASP A 111 10.54 7.03 20.87
N ILE A 112 10.18 6.77 19.62
CA ILE A 112 8.99 7.32 18.95
C ILE A 112 8.08 6.18 18.54
N ARG A 113 6.85 6.15 19.05
CA ARG A 113 5.86 5.15 18.65
C ARG A 113 5.59 5.24 17.15
N LEU A 114 5.68 4.08 16.48
CA LEU A 114 5.50 3.99 15.05
C LEU A 114 4.52 2.89 14.65
N LEU A 115 3.90 3.10 13.49
CA LEU A 115 3.16 2.10 12.72
C LEU A 115 3.72 2.11 11.30
N CYS A 116 4.06 0.94 10.77
CA CYS A 116 4.48 0.78 9.39
C CYS A 116 3.58 -0.23 8.67
N LEU A 117 3.34 0.00 7.38
CA LEU A 117 2.79 -0.99 6.46
C LEU A 117 3.91 -1.41 5.51
N PHE A 118 4.28 -2.68 5.55
CA PHE A 118 5.41 -3.20 4.78
C PHE A 118 5.02 -4.44 3.98
N ARG A 119 5.72 -4.65 2.87
CA ARG A 119 5.49 -5.79 1.98
C ARG A 119 6.21 -7.03 2.52
N PHE A 120 5.48 -7.92 3.19
CA PHE A 120 6.05 -9.17 3.72
C PHE A 120 6.06 -10.32 2.70
N LYS A 121 5.26 -10.21 1.63
CA LYS A 121 5.26 -11.07 0.43
C LYS A 121 5.08 -10.21 -0.80
N LEU A 122 5.44 -10.71 -1.98
CA LEU A 122 5.32 -9.99 -3.26
C LEU A 122 3.97 -9.28 -3.47
N TRP A 123 2.88 -9.87 -2.98
CA TRP A 123 1.50 -9.43 -3.19
C TRP A 123 0.85 -8.81 -1.94
N TRP A 124 1.46 -8.95 -0.76
CA TRP A 124 0.79 -8.68 0.51
C TRP A 124 1.58 -7.74 1.40
N MET A 125 0.85 -6.82 2.01
CA MET A 125 1.34 -5.94 3.07
C MET A 125 0.67 -6.26 4.39
N ILE A 126 1.42 -6.11 5.48
CA ILE A 126 0.90 -6.23 6.85
C ILE A 126 1.41 -5.07 7.70
N PRO A 127 0.68 -4.71 8.78
CA PRO A 127 1.15 -3.72 9.73
C PRO A 127 2.23 -4.29 10.65
N ARG A 128 3.14 -3.42 11.10
CA ARG A 128 3.98 -3.64 12.27
C ARG A 128 4.07 -2.37 13.10
N MET A 129 4.05 -2.53 14.42
CA MET A 129 4.22 -1.45 15.38
C MET A 129 5.60 -1.56 16.02
N GLY A 130 6.15 -0.43 16.46
CA GLY A 130 7.46 -0.37 17.09
C GLY A 130 7.69 0.96 17.80
N ASN A 131 8.93 1.20 18.19
CA ASN A 131 9.35 2.46 18.81
C ASN A 131 10.73 2.98 18.35
N SER A 132 11.38 2.28 17.42
CA SER A 132 12.74 2.58 16.98
C SER A 132 12.96 2.24 15.51
N GLY A 133 13.99 2.83 14.89
CA GLY A 133 14.29 2.62 13.47
C GLY A 133 14.43 1.15 13.09
N GLN A 134 15.10 0.33 13.92
CA GLN A 134 15.28 -1.11 13.68
C GLN A 134 13.96 -1.91 13.61
N ASP A 135 12.86 -1.37 14.12
CA ASP A 135 11.54 -2.02 14.04
C ASP A 135 10.91 -1.92 12.65
N ILE A 136 11.42 -1.02 11.79
CA ILE A 136 10.88 -0.74 10.46
C ILE A 136 11.39 -1.81 9.49
N PRO A 137 10.52 -2.70 8.98
CA PRO A 137 10.96 -3.76 8.07
C PRO A 137 11.38 -3.20 6.71
N ILE A 138 12.21 -3.97 6.01
CA ILE A 138 12.46 -3.77 4.58
C ILE A 138 11.14 -3.74 3.80
N GLU A 139 11.12 -2.94 2.73
CA GLU A 139 9.93 -2.76 1.88
C GLU A 139 8.72 -2.12 2.60
N THR A 140 8.98 -1.21 3.53
CA THR A 140 7.94 -0.35 4.11
C THR A 140 7.44 0.65 3.06
N GLN A 141 6.13 0.73 2.85
CA GLN A 141 5.48 1.64 1.88
C GLN A 141 4.60 2.70 2.56
N MET A 142 4.49 2.65 3.88
CA MET A 142 3.88 3.70 4.69
C MET A 142 4.46 3.62 6.10
N LEU A 143 4.91 4.75 6.63
CA LEU A 143 5.38 4.88 8.00
C LEU A 143 4.65 6.05 8.65
N LEU A 144 4.11 5.81 9.84
CA LEU A 144 3.43 6.79 10.67
C LEU A 144 4.14 6.89 12.01
N LEU A 145 4.55 8.09 12.38
CA LEU A 145 5.16 8.39 13.67
C LEU A 145 4.16 9.16 14.53
N GLU A 146 4.07 8.80 15.81
CA GLU A 146 3.34 9.59 16.80
C GLU A 146 4.26 10.71 17.32
N ALA A 147 3.95 11.95 16.98
CA ALA A 147 4.68 13.14 17.43
C ALA A 147 3.96 13.79 18.61
N LYS A 148 4.50 13.57 19.82
CA LYS A 148 4.02 14.20 21.06
C LYS A 148 4.95 15.35 21.45
N GLU A 149 4.38 16.52 21.72
CA GLU A 149 5.12 17.64 22.31
C GLU A 149 5.24 17.47 23.84
N GLU A 150 4.23 16.87 24.47
CA GLU A 150 4.17 16.60 25.91
C GLU A 150 3.56 15.20 26.16
N PRO A 151 3.91 14.51 27.26
CA PRO A 151 3.43 13.14 27.55
C PRO A 151 1.90 13.00 27.52
N ASP A 152 1.21 14.02 28.05
CA ASP A 152 -0.25 14.10 28.17
C ASP A 152 -0.90 15.06 27.14
N GLY A 153 -0.12 15.55 26.17
CA GLY A 153 -0.61 16.43 25.12
C GLY A 153 -1.45 15.70 24.05
N PRO A 154 -2.20 16.45 23.23
CA PRO A 154 -2.85 15.89 22.05
C PRO A 154 -1.78 15.29 21.12
N ALA A 155 -2.01 14.07 20.67
CA ALA A 155 -1.10 13.41 19.73
C ALA A 155 -1.25 14.04 18.33
N SER A 156 -0.13 14.37 17.71
CA SER A 156 -0.07 14.58 16.26
C SER A 156 0.66 13.41 15.61
N TYR A 157 0.52 13.29 14.30
CA TYR A 157 1.07 12.20 13.51
C TYR A 157 1.88 12.75 12.36
N ILE A 158 3.02 12.12 12.09
CA ILE A 158 3.86 12.44 10.94
C ILE A 158 3.89 11.22 10.02
N LEU A 159 3.34 11.41 8.83
CA LEU A 159 3.21 10.39 7.81
C LEU A 159 4.38 10.51 6.82
N PHE A 160 5.02 9.39 6.54
CA PHE A 160 5.99 9.20 5.47
C PHE A 160 5.41 8.23 4.45
N LEU A 161 5.25 8.69 3.20
CA LEU A 161 4.78 7.92 2.07
C LEU A 161 5.86 7.89 0.98
N PRO A 162 6.57 6.75 0.82
CA PRO A 162 7.32 6.48 -0.39
C PRO A 162 6.44 6.68 -1.63
N VAL A 163 6.96 7.44 -2.60
CA VAL A 163 6.31 7.70 -3.90
C VAL A 163 7.29 7.50 -5.04
N LEU A 164 6.77 7.48 -6.27
CA LEU A 164 7.60 7.45 -7.46
C LEU A 164 8.28 8.80 -7.68
N ASP A 165 9.56 8.75 -8.08
CA ASP A 165 10.32 9.93 -8.52
C ASP A 165 10.91 9.63 -9.90
N GLY A 166 10.15 9.99 -10.95
CA GLY A 166 10.45 9.57 -12.32
C GLY A 166 10.29 8.06 -12.49
N GLU A 167 11.33 7.41 -13.02
CA GLU A 167 11.38 5.95 -13.26
C GLU A 167 11.75 5.13 -12.02
N PHE A 168 11.91 5.79 -10.86
CA PHE A 168 12.38 5.15 -9.64
C PHE A 168 11.26 4.96 -8.64
N ARG A 169 11.16 3.74 -8.12
CA ARG A 169 10.36 3.37 -6.96
C ARG A 169 11.14 3.67 -5.69
N SER A 170 10.43 4.02 -4.63
CA SER A 170 11.00 4.14 -3.30
C SER A 170 10.35 3.21 -2.27
N SER A 171 11.11 2.87 -1.24
CA SER A 171 10.65 2.19 -0.03
C SER A 171 11.47 2.62 1.18
N LEU A 172 10.95 2.37 2.37
CA LEU A 172 11.66 2.62 3.63
C LEU A 172 12.09 1.30 4.27
N GLN A 173 13.16 1.37 5.04
CA GLN A 173 13.61 0.29 5.91
C GLN A 173 14.36 0.85 7.12
N GLY A 174 14.44 0.06 8.18
CA GLY A 174 15.29 0.31 9.34
C GLY A 174 16.57 -0.50 9.30
N ASN A 175 17.57 -0.10 10.09
CA ASN A 175 18.77 -0.88 10.35
C ASN A 175 19.05 -1.06 11.86
N GLN A 176 20.08 -1.85 12.20
CA GLN A 176 20.46 -2.16 13.58
C GLN A 176 20.93 -0.95 14.40
N SER A 177 21.20 0.18 13.74
CA SER A 177 21.61 1.44 14.37
C SER A 177 20.44 2.41 14.54
N ASN A 178 19.20 1.93 14.41
CA ASN A 178 17.97 2.73 14.47
C ASN A 178 17.88 3.84 13.42
N GLU A 179 18.60 3.68 12.31
CA GLU A 179 18.55 4.60 11.20
C GLU A 179 17.37 4.24 10.30
N LEU A 180 16.63 5.27 9.88
CA LEU A 180 15.69 5.18 8.78
C LEU A 180 16.47 5.31 7.47
N GLU A 181 16.29 4.33 6.60
CA GLU A 181 16.88 4.27 5.28
C GLU A 181 15.79 4.38 4.20
N LEU A 182 16.10 5.16 3.17
CA LEU A 182 15.34 5.31 1.93
C LEU A 182 16.01 4.46 0.84
N CYS A 183 15.32 3.41 0.40
CA CYS A 183 15.70 2.64 -0.78
C CYS A 183 15.06 3.25 -2.02
N VAL A 184 15.84 3.50 -3.06
CA VAL A 184 15.38 4.03 -4.36
C VAL A 184 15.90 3.11 -5.46
N GLU A 185 15.03 2.57 -6.30
CA GLU A 185 15.40 1.60 -7.33
C GLU A 185 14.58 1.75 -8.62
N SER A 186 15.22 1.61 -9.78
CA SER A 186 14.55 1.57 -11.09
C SER A 186 14.12 0.15 -11.48
N GLY A 187 14.80 -0.86 -10.95
CA GLY A 187 14.64 -2.25 -11.37
C GLY A 187 15.36 -2.59 -12.69
N ASP A 188 16.04 -1.63 -13.32
CA ASP A 188 16.81 -1.79 -14.55
C ASP A 188 18.23 -1.22 -14.38
N PRO A 189 19.29 -2.04 -14.48
CA PRO A 189 20.68 -1.57 -14.39
C PRO A 189 21.06 -0.47 -15.39
N ALA A 190 20.35 -0.33 -16.50
CA ALA A 190 20.59 0.72 -17.49
C ALA A 190 19.97 2.07 -17.10
N ILE A 191 18.94 2.06 -16.24
CA ILE A 191 18.24 3.26 -15.77
C ILE A 191 18.86 3.69 -14.44
N VAL A 192 19.75 4.68 -14.48
CA VAL A 192 20.54 5.13 -13.34
C VAL A 192 20.25 6.60 -13.01
N THR A 193 20.33 6.94 -11.72
CA THR A 193 20.25 8.33 -11.24
C THR A 193 21.29 8.56 -10.16
N SER A 194 21.70 9.81 -9.94
CA SER A 194 22.47 10.22 -8.76
C SER A 194 21.63 10.99 -7.75
N ARG A 195 20.33 11.13 -7.98
CA ARG A 195 19.43 11.87 -7.08
C ARG A 195 18.00 11.34 -7.13
N SER A 196 17.31 11.43 -6.01
CA SER A 196 15.86 11.34 -5.95
C SER A 196 15.38 12.35 -4.93
N LEU A 197 14.78 13.44 -5.41
CA LEU A 197 14.43 14.62 -4.61
C LEU A 197 12.99 14.57 -4.10
N LYS A 198 12.16 13.71 -4.70
CA LYS A 198 10.74 13.56 -4.37
C LYS A 198 10.38 12.16 -3.86
N ALA A 199 11.37 11.38 -3.45
CA ALA A 199 11.22 9.97 -3.11
C ALA A 199 10.18 9.71 -2.02
N VAL A 200 10.07 10.57 -1.01
CA VAL A 200 9.15 10.39 0.11
C VAL A 200 8.31 11.65 0.30
N PHE A 201 7.00 11.51 0.26
CA PHE A 201 6.09 12.56 0.70
C PHE A 201 5.89 12.48 2.20
N VAL A 202 6.09 13.61 2.88
CA VAL A 202 5.92 13.73 4.32
C VAL A 202 4.82 14.74 4.63
N ASN A 203 3.96 14.42 5.59
CA ASN A 203 2.91 15.32 6.05
C ASN A 203 2.62 15.15 7.55
N CYS A 204 2.13 16.19 8.20
CA CYS A 204 1.80 16.21 9.64
C CYS A 204 0.34 16.60 9.87
N GLY A 205 -0.31 15.96 10.85
CA GLY A 205 -1.69 16.28 11.24
C GLY A 205 -2.15 15.56 12.52
N ASP A 206 -3.28 15.97 13.09
CA ASP A 206 -3.73 15.52 14.42
C ASP A 206 -4.66 14.29 14.39
N ASN A 207 -5.11 13.90 13.20
CA ASN A 207 -5.91 12.69 12.99
C ASN A 207 -5.29 11.86 11.85
N PRO A 208 -4.92 10.59 12.08
CA PRO A 208 -4.18 9.80 11.10
C PRO A 208 -5.01 9.42 9.87
N PHE A 209 -6.34 9.31 10.01
CA PHE A 209 -7.25 9.00 8.90
C PHE A 209 -7.43 10.21 7.98
N ASP A 210 -7.66 11.38 8.56
CA ASP A 210 -7.72 12.62 7.80
C ASP A 210 -6.38 12.95 7.16
N LEU A 211 -5.28 12.74 7.89
CA LEU A 211 -3.92 12.93 7.39
C LEU A 211 -3.66 12.09 6.14
N MET A 212 -4.03 10.80 6.15
CA MET A 212 -3.89 9.93 4.98
C MET A 212 -4.72 10.44 3.80
N ASN A 213 -6.00 10.75 4.03
CA ASN A 213 -6.91 11.23 2.98
C ASN A 213 -6.40 12.54 2.33
N GLN A 214 -6.00 13.51 3.15
CA GLN A 214 -5.47 14.80 2.69
C GLN A 214 -4.11 14.66 2.00
N SER A 215 -3.28 13.74 2.45
CA SER A 215 -1.98 13.42 1.84
C SER A 215 -2.17 12.87 0.44
N MET A 216 -3.10 11.91 0.26
CA MET A 216 -3.42 11.38 -1.07
C MET A 216 -3.97 12.48 -2.01
N LYS A 217 -4.79 13.42 -1.51
CA LYS A 217 -5.28 14.58 -2.30
C LYS A 217 -4.18 15.53 -2.73
N THR A 218 -3.21 15.74 -1.84
CA THR A 218 -2.03 16.55 -2.14
C THR A 218 -1.17 15.88 -3.21
N LEU A 219 -0.96 14.57 -3.08
CA LEU A 219 -0.21 13.76 -4.05
C LEU A 219 -0.90 13.68 -5.41
N GLU A 220 -2.22 13.50 -5.47
CA GLU A 220 -2.98 13.51 -6.73
C GLU A 220 -2.74 14.81 -7.49
N LYS A 221 -2.89 15.96 -6.79
CA LYS A 221 -2.67 17.29 -7.38
C LYS A 221 -1.23 17.52 -7.84
N HIS A 222 -0.24 17.00 -7.11
CA HIS A 222 1.17 17.25 -7.41
C HIS A 222 1.73 16.30 -8.48
N LEU A 223 1.32 15.02 -8.47
CA LEU A 223 1.82 14.00 -9.38
C LEU A 223 0.99 13.94 -10.67
N GLY A 224 -0.33 14.09 -10.58
CA GLY A 224 -1.23 14.02 -11.74
C GLY A 224 -1.29 12.64 -12.41
N THR A 225 -0.83 11.58 -11.74
CA THR A 225 -0.72 10.22 -12.30
C THR A 225 -1.82 9.27 -11.86
N PHE A 226 -2.68 9.68 -10.93
CA PHE A 226 -3.76 8.85 -10.41
C PHE A 226 -4.97 9.72 -10.06
N SER A 227 -6.06 9.08 -9.66
CA SER A 227 -7.24 9.76 -9.12
C SER A 227 -7.71 9.09 -7.85
N HIS A 228 -8.40 9.84 -6.99
CA HIS A 228 -9.05 9.28 -5.81
C HIS A 228 -10.13 8.27 -6.15
N ARG A 229 -10.35 7.31 -5.25
CA ARG A 229 -11.43 6.32 -5.40
C ARG A 229 -12.79 7.00 -5.60
N GLU A 230 -13.05 8.08 -4.89
CA GLU A 230 -14.32 8.81 -4.93
C GLU A 230 -14.58 9.52 -6.26
N THR A 231 -13.55 9.75 -7.08
CA THR A 231 -13.67 10.39 -8.40
C THR A 231 -13.60 9.38 -9.55
N LYS A 232 -13.19 8.14 -9.29
CA LYS A 232 -13.18 7.07 -10.29
C LYS A 232 -14.59 6.66 -10.66
N GLN A 233 -14.84 6.49 -11.95
CA GLN A 233 -16.09 5.90 -12.44
C GLN A 233 -16.13 4.43 -12.04
N MET A 234 -17.23 4.02 -11.40
CA MET A 234 -17.45 2.61 -11.08
C MET A 234 -17.80 1.86 -12.37
N PRO A 235 -17.06 0.80 -12.75
CA PRO A 235 -17.40 0.02 -13.93
C PRO A 235 -18.68 -0.77 -13.68
N GLY A 236 -19.55 -0.86 -14.68
CA GLY A 236 -20.85 -1.55 -14.57
C GLY A 236 -20.77 -3.05 -14.23
N MET A 237 -19.59 -3.66 -14.33
CA MET A 237 -19.33 -5.01 -13.84
C MET A 237 -19.56 -5.15 -12.32
N LEU A 238 -19.38 -4.06 -11.54
CA LEU A 238 -19.57 -4.07 -10.09
C LEU A 238 -21.05 -4.16 -9.66
N ASP A 239 -21.99 -3.97 -10.58
CA ASP A 239 -23.43 -4.15 -10.31
C ASP A 239 -23.82 -5.63 -10.24
N TRP A 240 -22.87 -6.52 -10.51
CA TRP A 240 -23.10 -7.94 -10.68
C TRP A 240 -22.32 -8.77 -9.68
N PHE A 241 -22.89 -9.89 -9.27
CA PHE A 241 -22.09 -10.97 -8.69
C PHE A 241 -21.22 -11.59 -9.79
N GLY A 242 -19.94 -11.80 -9.49
CA GLY A 242 -19.03 -12.49 -10.40
C GLY A 242 -18.13 -13.46 -9.65
N TRP A 243 -17.41 -14.25 -10.44
CA TRP A 243 -16.59 -15.34 -9.92
C TRP A 243 -15.17 -15.23 -10.49
N CYS A 244 -14.18 -15.45 -9.63
CA CYS A 244 -12.77 -15.60 -10.02
C CYS A 244 -12.37 -17.06 -9.79
N THR A 245 -11.67 -17.65 -10.76
CA THR A 245 -11.29 -19.06 -10.75
C THR A 245 -10.15 -19.39 -9.78
N TRP A 246 -9.44 -18.41 -9.24
CA TRP A 246 -8.20 -18.63 -8.47
C TRP A 246 -8.38 -19.52 -7.24
N ASP A 247 -9.29 -19.19 -6.32
CA ASP A 247 -9.45 -19.95 -5.07
C ASP A 247 -10.03 -21.35 -5.31
N ALA A 248 -10.66 -21.58 -6.47
CA ALA A 248 -11.21 -22.88 -6.83
C ALA A 248 -10.18 -23.81 -7.47
N PHE A 249 -9.26 -23.27 -8.29
CA PHE A 249 -8.39 -24.10 -9.12
C PHE A 249 -6.90 -23.77 -9.00
N TYR A 250 -6.53 -22.58 -8.55
CA TYR A 250 -5.20 -22.00 -8.74
C TYR A 250 -4.76 -22.18 -10.21
N HIS A 251 -3.52 -22.60 -10.43
CA HIS A 251 -3.00 -22.93 -11.77
C HIS A 251 -3.72 -24.10 -12.47
N GLY A 252 -4.60 -24.84 -11.81
CA GLY A 252 -5.35 -25.98 -12.33
C GLY A 252 -6.59 -25.63 -13.15
N VAL A 253 -6.87 -24.33 -13.37
CA VAL A 253 -8.06 -23.87 -14.10
C VAL A 253 -8.17 -24.49 -15.49
N ASN A 254 -9.36 -24.95 -15.89
CA ASN A 254 -9.62 -25.59 -17.17
C ASN A 254 -11.09 -25.39 -17.62
N PRO A 255 -11.43 -25.61 -18.91
CA PRO A 255 -12.78 -25.40 -19.44
C PRO A 255 -13.89 -26.13 -18.68
N GLN A 256 -13.69 -27.40 -18.35
CA GLN A 256 -14.70 -28.22 -17.67
C GLN A 256 -14.99 -27.68 -16.26
N GLY A 257 -13.95 -27.41 -15.47
CA GLY A 257 -14.10 -26.86 -14.12
C GLY A 257 -14.84 -25.52 -14.12
N ILE A 258 -14.58 -24.65 -15.11
CA ILE A 258 -15.31 -23.39 -15.25
C ILE A 258 -16.80 -23.64 -15.57
N ARG A 259 -17.12 -24.56 -16.49
CA ARG A 259 -18.52 -24.92 -16.81
C ARG A 259 -19.26 -25.42 -15.59
N ASP A 260 -18.64 -26.33 -14.85
CA ASP A 260 -19.23 -26.94 -13.66
C ASP A 260 -19.45 -25.89 -12.56
N GLY A 261 -18.49 -24.98 -12.36
CA GLY A 261 -18.61 -23.87 -11.41
C GLY A 261 -19.74 -22.91 -11.78
N LEU A 262 -19.82 -22.47 -13.04
CA LEU A 262 -20.90 -21.58 -13.51
C LEU A 262 -22.28 -22.25 -13.42
N LYS A 263 -22.36 -23.53 -13.75
CA LYS A 263 -23.58 -24.33 -13.60
C LYS A 263 -24.00 -24.43 -12.14
N SER A 264 -23.08 -24.81 -11.26
CA SER A 264 -23.33 -24.93 -9.82
C SER A 264 -23.82 -23.62 -9.20
N LEU A 265 -23.18 -22.49 -9.53
CA LEU A 265 -23.61 -21.16 -9.09
C LEU A 265 -25.03 -20.80 -9.57
N SER A 266 -25.34 -21.15 -10.82
CA SER A 266 -26.66 -20.91 -11.41
C SER A 266 -27.75 -21.78 -10.76
N GLU A 267 -27.49 -23.07 -10.58
CA GLU A 267 -28.40 -24.02 -9.91
C GLU A 267 -28.59 -23.68 -8.42
N GLY A 268 -27.56 -23.12 -7.78
CA GLY A 268 -27.61 -22.59 -6.41
C GLY A 268 -28.34 -21.25 -6.27
N GLY A 269 -28.89 -20.69 -7.34
CA GLY A 269 -29.66 -19.44 -7.32
C GLY A 269 -28.83 -18.15 -7.26
N THR A 270 -27.50 -18.24 -7.40
CA THR A 270 -26.60 -17.09 -7.43
C THR A 270 -25.75 -17.10 -8.71
N PRO A 271 -26.37 -16.97 -9.90
CA PRO A 271 -25.64 -17.04 -11.16
C PRO A 271 -24.63 -15.91 -11.29
N ALA A 272 -23.36 -16.24 -11.53
CA ALA A 272 -22.35 -15.26 -11.87
C ALA A 272 -22.71 -14.56 -13.18
N LYS A 273 -22.54 -13.24 -13.23
CA LYS A 273 -22.72 -12.42 -14.45
C LYS A 273 -21.43 -11.78 -14.92
N PHE A 274 -20.32 -12.02 -14.24
CA PHE A 274 -18.99 -11.90 -14.82
C PHE A 274 -18.07 -12.99 -14.31
N LEU A 275 -17.04 -13.30 -15.11
CA LEU A 275 -16.02 -14.31 -14.81
C LEU A 275 -14.63 -13.68 -14.99
N ILE A 276 -13.74 -13.93 -14.04
CA ILE A 276 -12.30 -13.70 -14.19
C ILE A 276 -11.63 -15.06 -14.31
N ILE A 277 -10.99 -15.32 -15.46
CA ILE A 277 -10.16 -16.51 -15.63
C ILE A 277 -8.76 -16.15 -15.15
N ASP A 278 -8.49 -16.47 -13.89
CA ASP A 278 -7.24 -16.17 -13.19
C ASP A 278 -6.08 -17.06 -13.67
N ASP A 279 -4.89 -16.85 -13.10
CA ASP A 279 -3.63 -17.46 -13.53
C ASP A 279 -3.71 -19.00 -13.69
N GLY A 280 -3.08 -19.49 -14.74
CA GLY A 280 -3.06 -20.89 -15.14
C GLY A 280 -3.60 -21.16 -16.55
N TRP A 281 -4.25 -20.22 -17.23
CA TRP A 281 -4.70 -20.43 -18.62
C TRP A 281 -3.61 -20.11 -19.66
N GLN A 282 -2.70 -19.20 -19.32
CA GLN A 282 -1.56 -18.77 -20.14
C GLN A 282 -0.40 -19.79 -20.15
N ASP A 283 0.58 -19.54 -21.02
CA ASP A 283 1.84 -20.27 -21.06
C ASP A 283 2.93 -19.54 -20.27
N THR A 284 3.55 -20.25 -19.33
CA THR A 284 4.54 -19.69 -18.40
C THR A 284 5.75 -20.60 -18.28
N THR A 285 6.94 -20.03 -18.07
CA THR A 285 8.15 -20.78 -17.74
C THR A 285 8.68 -20.33 -16.39
N ASN A 286 9.26 -21.26 -15.64
CA ASN A 286 9.87 -20.96 -14.35
C ASN A 286 11.34 -21.38 -14.36
N GLU A 287 12.22 -20.44 -14.67
CA GLU A 287 13.67 -20.67 -14.75
C GLU A 287 14.30 -21.04 -13.39
N PHE A 288 13.59 -20.77 -12.28
CA PHE A 288 14.01 -21.13 -10.93
C PHE A 288 13.64 -22.57 -10.55
N GLN A 289 12.83 -23.24 -11.37
CA GLN A 289 12.43 -24.63 -11.18
C GLN A 289 13.02 -25.47 -12.30
N LYS A 290 14.22 -25.99 -12.06
CA LYS A 290 14.92 -26.85 -13.01
C LYS A 290 14.67 -28.31 -12.67
N GLU A 291 14.42 -29.10 -13.71
CA GLU A 291 14.24 -30.54 -13.57
C GLU A 291 15.48 -31.18 -12.91
N GLY A 292 15.25 -31.99 -11.88
CA GLY A 292 16.31 -32.64 -11.11
C GLY A 292 16.93 -31.81 -9.98
N GLU A 293 16.57 -30.53 -9.83
CA GLU A 293 17.01 -29.70 -8.71
C GLU A 293 15.99 -29.72 -7.56
N PRO A 294 16.43 -29.57 -6.29
CA PRO A 294 15.51 -29.46 -5.16
C PRO A 294 14.60 -28.24 -5.30
N PHE A 295 13.32 -28.41 -4.94
CA PHE A 295 12.39 -27.29 -4.90
C PHE A 295 12.85 -26.22 -3.89
N ILE A 296 13.01 -24.98 -4.37
CA ILE A 296 13.33 -23.83 -3.52
C ILE A 296 12.02 -23.15 -3.14
N GLU A 297 11.72 -23.04 -1.85
CA GLU A 297 10.52 -22.35 -1.38
C GLU A 297 10.50 -20.88 -1.85
N GLY A 298 9.38 -20.46 -2.42
CA GLY A 298 9.20 -19.15 -3.04
C GLY A 298 9.47 -19.13 -4.55
N SER A 299 10.20 -20.11 -5.09
CA SER A 299 10.49 -20.20 -6.54
C SER A 299 9.22 -20.38 -7.39
N GLN A 300 8.15 -20.95 -6.85
CA GLN A 300 6.87 -21.12 -7.54
C GLN A 300 6.26 -19.80 -8.01
N PHE A 301 6.62 -18.69 -7.36
CA PHE A 301 6.17 -17.34 -7.70
C PHE A 301 7.07 -16.64 -8.73
N GLY A 302 8.16 -17.29 -9.15
CA GLY A 302 9.12 -16.77 -10.12
C GLY A 302 8.79 -17.11 -11.57
N ALA A 303 7.64 -17.76 -11.82
CA ALA A 303 7.19 -18.06 -13.17
C ALA A 303 7.00 -16.76 -13.97
N ARG A 304 7.41 -16.79 -15.24
CA ARG A 304 7.33 -15.66 -16.17
C ARG A 304 6.38 -16.01 -17.30
N LEU A 305 5.60 -15.03 -17.70
CA LEU A 305 4.74 -15.12 -18.87
C LEU A 305 5.61 -15.30 -20.13
N VAL A 306 5.40 -16.40 -20.84
CA VAL A 306 6.03 -16.64 -22.15
C VAL A 306 5.10 -16.17 -23.26
N SER A 307 3.81 -16.44 -23.12
CA SER A 307 2.83 -16.15 -24.14
C SER A 307 1.46 -15.93 -23.52
N ILE A 308 0.75 -14.92 -24.02
CA ILE A 308 -0.68 -14.70 -23.74
C ILE A 308 -1.58 -15.62 -24.57
N LYS A 309 -1.01 -16.53 -25.36
CA LYS A 309 -1.79 -17.60 -25.99
C LYS A 309 -2.14 -18.63 -24.93
N GLU A 310 -3.36 -19.13 -25.01
CA GLU A 310 -3.86 -20.17 -24.14
C GLU A 310 -2.96 -21.41 -24.17
N ASN A 311 -2.81 -22.10 -23.05
CA ASN A 311 -2.02 -23.33 -22.96
C ASN A 311 -2.81 -24.56 -23.41
N ASN A 312 -2.21 -25.74 -23.30
CA ASN A 312 -2.79 -27.01 -23.72
C ASN A 312 -4.12 -27.37 -23.03
N LYS A 313 -4.48 -26.77 -21.89
CA LYS A 313 -5.76 -27.02 -21.23
C LYS A 313 -6.94 -26.38 -21.95
N PHE A 314 -6.69 -25.38 -22.79
CA PHE A 314 -7.69 -24.58 -23.50
C PHE A 314 -7.58 -24.70 -25.03
N ARG A 315 -6.64 -25.52 -25.54
CA ARG A 315 -6.49 -25.82 -26.97
C ARG A 315 -7.09 -27.19 -27.28
N GLU A 316 -7.65 -27.34 -28.47
CA GLU A 316 -7.94 -28.67 -29.03
C GLU A 316 -6.64 -29.47 -29.17
N THR A 317 -6.57 -30.63 -28.51
CA THR A 317 -5.63 -31.69 -28.87
C THR A 317 -6.23 -32.45 -30.05
N ALA A 318 -5.49 -32.51 -31.17
CA ALA A 318 -5.94 -33.06 -32.45
C ALA A 318 -6.35 -34.56 -32.47
N ASN A 319 -6.51 -35.22 -31.31
CA ASN A 319 -6.69 -36.66 -31.17
C ASN A 319 -7.75 -37.09 -30.15
N GLU A 320 -8.64 -36.21 -29.68
CA GLU A 320 -9.73 -36.64 -28.78
C GLU A 320 -11.09 -36.31 -29.41
N ASP A 321 -11.86 -37.38 -29.71
CA ASP A 321 -13.27 -37.37 -30.11
C ASP A 321 -14.17 -36.87 -28.97
N LEU A 322 -13.94 -35.64 -28.50
CA LEU A 322 -14.80 -34.93 -27.57
C LEU A 322 -15.50 -33.81 -28.31
N ASN A 323 -16.71 -34.12 -28.81
CA ASN A 323 -17.61 -33.22 -29.55
C ASN A 323 -18.03 -31.94 -28.80
N GLU A 324 -17.42 -31.59 -27.66
CA GLU A 324 -17.77 -30.47 -26.79
C GLU A 324 -16.57 -29.62 -26.31
N ALA A 325 -15.34 -29.95 -26.71
CA ALA A 325 -14.18 -29.13 -26.39
C ALA A 325 -14.17 -27.87 -27.28
N PRO A 326 -13.99 -26.67 -26.70
CA PRO A 326 -13.87 -25.44 -27.49
C PRO A 326 -12.55 -25.44 -28.28
N SER A 327 -12.58 -24.91 -29.51
CA SER A 327 -11.40 -24.86 -30.39
C SER A 327 -10.23 -24.02 -29.85
N GLY A 328 -10.53 -23.15 -28.89
CA GLY A 328 -9.60 -22.27 -28.20
C GLY A 328 -10.29 -21.49 -27.09
N LEU A 329 -9.53 -20.67 -26.37
CA LEU A 329 -10.07 -19.87 -25.25
C LEU A 329 -11.16 -18.88 -25.71
N LYS A 330 -11.03 -18.32 -26.91
CA LYS A 330 -12.03 -17.39 -27.47
C LYS A 330 -13.40 -18.04 -27.68
N ASP A 331 -13.39 -19.24 -28.25
CA ASP A 331 -14.63 -19.97 -28.54
C ASP A 331 -15.26 -20.46 -27.24
N PHE A 332 -14.43 -20.93 -26.30
CA PHE A 332 -14.85 -21.27 -24.94
C PHE A 332 -15.57 -20.11 -24.26
N VAL A 333 -14.95 -18.92 -24.25
CA VAL A 333 -15.53 -17.71 -23.64
C VAL A 333 -16.85 -17.32 -24.30
N SER A 334 -16.93 -17.43 -25.63
CA SER A 334 -18.16 -17.14 -26.38
C SER A 334 -19.30 -18.08 -26.01
N ASP A 335 -18.99 -19.36 -25.83
CA ASP A 335 -19.92 -20.41 -25.44
C ASP A 335 -20.42 -20.25 -23.98
N ILE A 336 -19.55 -20.00 -23.01
CA ILE A 336 -20.00 -19.78 -21.62
C ILE A 336 -20.79 -18.48 -21.47
N LYS A 337 -20.50 -17.45 -22.28
CA LYS A 337 -21.28 -16.21 -22.31
C LYS A 337 -22.72 -16.46 -22.75
N SER A 338 -22.90 -17.17 -23.85
CA SER A 338 -24.24 -17.48 -24.38
C SER A 338 -25.00 -18.42 -23.45
N THR A 339 -24.33 -19.44 -22.90
CA THR A 339 -24.93 -20.49 -22.08
C THR A 339 -25.34 -19.99 -20.69
N PHE A 340 -24.48 -19.23 -20.00
CA PHE A 340 -24.71 -18.80 -18.62
C PHE A 340 -25.16 -17.33 -18.50
N GLY A 341 -25.25 -16.62 -19.63
CA GLY A 341 -25.65 -15.22 -19.69
C GLY A 341 -24.66 -14.30 -18.95
N LEU A 342 -23.36 -14.53 -19.13
CA LEU A 342 -22.31 -13.65 -18.62
C LEU A 342 -22.36 -12.31 -19.37
N LYS A 343 -22.18 -11.21 -18.63
CA LYS A 343 -22.17 -9.84 -19.15
C LYS A 343 -20.77 -9.28 -19.35
N TYR A 344 -19.82 -9.74 -18.55
CA TYR A 344 -18.42 -9.34 -18.60
C TYR A 344 -17.50 -10.54 -18.40
N ASP A 345 -16.30 -10.44 -18.94
CA ASP A 345 -15.20 -11.39 -18.84
C ASP A 345 -13.89 -10.60 -18.86
N LEU A 346 -12.96 -11.02 -18.01
CA LEU A 346 -11.63 -10.42 -17.88
C LEU A 346 -10.56 -11.50 -17.87
#